data_AF-A0A6P6EIX5-F1
#
_entry.id   AF-A0A6P6EIX5-F1
#
_cell.length_a   1.000
_cell.length_b   1.000
_cell.length_c   1.000
_cell.angle_alpha   90.00
_cell.angle_beta   90.00
_cell.angle_gamma   90.00
#
_symmetry.space_group_name_H-M   'P 1'
#
loop_
_entity.id
_entity.type
_entity.pdbx_description
1 polymer ?
#
loop_
_entity_poly.entity_id
_entity_poly.type
_entity_poly.pdbx_seq_one_letter_code
_entity_poly.pdbx_strand_id
1 'polypeptide(L)'
;MTWLLHYVDPLDLSFMAAVLTIASNPFLWNVAARWEHRICKLSSALRSPHLACYSPGGIIQLLSVLHSRCFTQAMLSQPKTEGLNNTTTYLLGLALLGVGTVSVLSSFFTLGFTGSFSGDYFRILKETRGTTFPFSILDNPRYWGSTANYLGWTLMHTSPTGLLLTVVVVLVYVVASL
;
A
#
# COMPACT_ATOMS: atom_id res chain seq x y z
N MET A 1 6.24 2.05 -29.27
CA MET A 1 5.59 1.10 -28.34
C MET A 1 6.43 -0.17 -28.09
N THR A 2 7.76 -0.15 -28.26
CA THR A 2 8.62 -1.36 -28.16
C THR A 2 9.68 -1.30 -27.06
N TRP A 3 9.92 -0.13 -26.43
CA TRP A 3 10.96 0.02 -25.39
C TRP A 3 10.56 -0.60 -24.04
N LEU A 4 9.28 -0.58 -23.66
CA LEU A 4 8.81 -1.14 -22.38
C LEU A 4 8.80 -2.68 -22.36
N LEU A 5 8.51 -3.32 -23.50
CA LEU A 5 8.50 -4.78 -23.62
C LEU A 5 9.89 -5.42 -23.54
N HIS A 6 10.96 -4.63 -23.77
CA HIS A 6 12.34 -5.13 -23.61
C HIS A 6 12.75 -5.25 -22.13
N TYR A 7 12.12 -4.46 -21.24
CA TYR A 7 12.44 -4.45 -19.81
C TYR A 7 11.41 -5.15 -18.94
N VAL A 8 10.16 -5.22 -19.41
CA VAL A 8 9.06 -5.81 -18.66
C VAL A 8 8.39 -6.89 -19.48
N ASP A 9 8.47 -8.11 -18.99
CA ASP A 9 7.66 -9.22 -19.50
C ASP A 9 6.30 -9.22 -18.75
N PRO A 10 5.20 -8.83 -19.40
CA PRO A 10 3.88 -8.81 -18.78
C PRO A 10 3.30 -10.22 -18.55
N LEU A 11 3.87 -11.25 -19.18
CA LEU A 11 3.45 -12.64 -19.02
C LEU A 11 4.20 -13.36 -17.89
N ASP A 12 5.22 -12.72 -17.30
CA ASP A 12 5.91 -13.27 -16.14
C ASP A 12 4.93 -13.48 -14.99
N LEU A 13 4.91 -14.70 -14.46
CA LEU A 13 3.98 -15.10 -13.41
C LEU A 13 4.17 -14.24 -12.15
N SER A 14 5.41 -13.81 -11.85
CA SER A 14 5.70 -12.96 -10.70
C SER A 14 5.14 -11.55 -10.91
N PHE A 15 5.25 -11.00 -12.12
CA PHE A 15 4.64 -9.71 -12.48
C PHE A 15 3.12 -9.74 -12.41
N MET A 16 2.48 -10.76 -13.00
CA MET A 16 1.02 -10.95 -12.91
C MET A 16 0.56 -11.12 -11.45
N ALA A 17 1.28 -11.90 -10.65
CA ALA A 17 0.99 -12.06 -9.23
C ALA A 17 1.14 -10.75 -8.45
N ALA A 18 2.14 -9.93 -8.76
CA ALA A 18 2.32 -8.61 -8.17
C ALA A 18 1.15 -7.69 -8.50
N VAL A 19 0.77 -7.57 -9.78
CA VAL A 19 -0.39 -6.74 -10.21
C VAL A 19 -1.69 -7.22 -9.57
N LEU A 20 -1.93 -8.53 -9.55
CA LEU A 20 -3.14 -9.10 -8.95
C LEU A 20 -3.20 -8.82 -7.44
N THR A 21 -2.09 -8.99 -6.71
CA THR A 21 -2.05 -8.72 -5.27
C THR A 21 -2.18 -7.22 -4.96
N ILE A 22 -1.62 -6.33 -5.80
CA ILE A 22 -1.82 -4.88 -5.71
C ILE A 22 -3.31 -4.53 -5.87
N ALA A 23 -3.95 -5.00 -6.94
CA ALA A 23 -5.33 -4.65 -7.28
C ALA A 23 -6.37 -5.26 -6.34
N SER A 24 -6.10 -6.47 -5.81
CA SER A 24 -7.03 -7.18 -4.94
C SER A 24 -7.22 -6.49 -3.59
N ASN A 25 -6.19 -5.83 -3.08
CA ASN A 25 -6.17 -5.27 -1.74
C ASN A 25 -7.26 -4.20 -1.48
N PRO A 26 -7.39 -3.12 -2.29
CA PRO A 26 -8.48 -2.14 -2.12
C PRO A 26 -9.86 -2.74 -2.38
N PHE A 27 -9.98 -3.73 -3.28
CA PHE A 27 -11.25 -4.36 -3.60
C PHE A 27 -11.77 -5.19 -2.43
N LEU A 28 -10.92 -6.06 -1.87
CA LEU A 28 -11.26 -6.86 -0.70
C LEU A 28 -11.62 -5.97 0.48
N TRP A 29 -10.89 -4.87 0.67
CA TRP A 29 -11.19 -3.94 1.74
C TRP A 29 -12.54 -3.24 1.55
N ASN A 30 -12.76 -2.64 0.39
CA ASN A 30 -14.00 -1.92 0.11
C ASN A 30 -15.22 -2.84 0.11
N VAL A 31 -15.06 -4.11 -0.27
CA VAL A 31 -16.12 -5.11 -0.17
C VAL A 31 -16.35 -5.51 1.29
N ALA A 32 -15.31 -5.87 2.05
CA ALA A 32 -15.43 -6.28 3.44
C ALA A 32 -16.00 -5.18 4.34
N ALA A 33 -15.53 -3.94 4.17
CA ALA A 33 -16.01 -2.77 4.90
C ALA A 33 -17.49 -2.48 4.60
N ARG A 34 -17.90 -2.49 3.34
CA ARG A 34 -19.31 -2.29 2.94
C ARG A 34 -20.22 -3.43 3.37
N TRP A 35 -19.71 -4.67 3.32
CA TRP A 35 -20.44 -5.85 3.76
C TRP A 35 -20.70 -5.81 5.26
N GLU A 36 -19.70 -5.47 6.08
CA GLU A 36 -19.90 -5.29 7.51
C GLU A 36 -20.84 -4.12 7.80
N HIS A 37 -20.69 -2.97 7.13
CA HIS A 37 -21.60 -1.84 7.34
C HIS A 37 -23.06 -2.22 7.10
N ARG A 38 -23.35 -3.01 6.05
CA ARG A 38 -24.74 -3.38 5.73
C ARG A 38 -25.31 -4.44 6.65
N ILE A 39 -24.49 -5.38 7.12
CA ILE A 39 -25.00 -6.61 7.73
C ILE A 39 -24.71 -6.68 9.24
N CYS A 40 -23.69 -5.95 9.73
CA CYS A 40 -23.24 -5.93 11.12
C CYS A 40 -23.09 -7.33 11.75
N LYS A 41 -22.83 -8.36 10.92
CA LYS A 41 -22.80 -9.75 11.38
C LYS A 41 -21.50 -10.06 12.11
N LEU A 42 -20.38 -9.45 11.73
CA LEU A 42 -19.09 -9.74 12.36
C LEU A 42 -19.03 -9.14 13.77
N SER A 43 -19.46 -7.88 13.91
CA SER A 43 -19.62 -7.21 15.20
C SER A 43 -20.66 -7.89 16.10
N SER A 44 -21.77 -8.37 15.54
CA SER A 44 -22.79 -9.12 16.27
C SER A 44 -22.30 -10.51 16.71
N ALA A 45 -21.62 -11.25 15.82
CA ALA A 45 -21.10 -12.59 16.10
C ALA A 45 -19.96 -12.58 17.12
N LEU A 46 -19.06 -11.60 17.04
CA LEU A 46 -17.93 -11.46 17.97
C LEU A 46 -18.29 -10.73 19.27
N ARG A 47 -19.53 -10.22 19.39
CA ARG A 47 -20.02 -9.40 20.52
C ARG A 47 -19.13 -8.19 20.87
N SER A 48 -18.18 -7.83 20.01
CA SER A 48 -17.23 -6.75 20.24
C SER A 48 -16.84 -6.08 18.92
N PRO A 49 -17.07 -4.76 18.79
CA PRO A 49 -16.70 -4.01 17.58
C PRO A 49 -15.17 -3.97 17.37
N HIS A 50 -14.38 -4.01 18.44
CA HIS A 50 -12.91 -4.02 18.35
C HIS A 50 -12.38 -5.33 17.75
N LEU A 51 -12.90 -6.48 18.18
CA LEU A 51 -12.50 -7.77 17.61
C LEU A 51 -12.91 -7.88 16.13
N ALA A 52 -14.10 -7.39 15.80
CA ALA A 52 -14.59 -7.34 14.43
C ALA A 52 -13.74 -6.44 13.52
N CYS A 53 -13.17 -5.35 14.05
CA CYS A 53 -12.22 -4.50 13.31
C CYS A 53 -10.81 -5.14 13.21
N TYR A 54 -10.35 -5.82 14.26
CA TYR A 54 -9.02 -6.44 14.30
C TYR A 54 -8.87 -7.64 13.37
N SER A 55 -9.89 -8.49 13.22
CA SER A 55 -9.82 -9.64 12.31
C SER A 55 -9.52 -9.26 10.85
N PRO A 56 -10.31 -8.40 10.17
CA PRO A 56 -10.01 -7.98 8.80
C PRO A 56 -8.76 -7.11 8.74
N GLY A 57 -8.48 -6.27 9.76
CA GLY A 57 -7.23 -5.52 9.85
C GLY A 57 -5.98 -6.41 9.80
N GLY A 58 -6.01 -7.53 10.53
CA GLY A 58 -4.93 -8.53 10.51
C GLY A 58 -4.79 -9.21 9.14
N ILE A 59 -5.90 -9.55 8.49
CA ILE A 59 -5.89 -10.13 7.14
C ILE A 59 -5.29 -9.14 6.13
N ILE A 60 -5.64 -7.86 6.21
CA ILE A 60 -5.10 -6.80 5.34
C ILE A 60 -3.61 -6.63 5.57
N GLN A 61 -3.17 -6.68 6.83
CA GLN A 61 -1.75 -6.59 7.14
C GLN A 61 -0.97 -7.76 6.53
N LEU A 62 -1.52 -8.98 6.60
CA LEU A 62 -0.92 -10.16 5.97
C LEU A 62 -0.89 -10.03 4.44
N LEU A 63 -1.99 -9.58 3.84
CA LEU A 63 -2.07 -9.34 2.40
C LEU A 63 -1.09 -8.25 1.94
N SER A 64 -0.86 -7.24 2.79
CA SER A 64 0.12 -6.18 2.53
C SER A 64 1.56 -6.70 2.54
N VAL A 65 1.87 -7.66 3.42
CA VAL A 65 3.18 -8.36 3.44
C VAL A 65 3.32 -9.21 2.18
N LEU A 66 2.30 -9.99 1.82
CA LEU A 66 2.31 -10.81 0.60
C LEU A 66 2.51 -9.94 -0.64
N HIS A 67 1.75 -8.85 -0.75
CA HIS A 67 1.88 -7.87 -1.81
C HIS A 67 3.32 -7.35 -1.93
N SER A 68 3.94 -6.96 -0.80
CA SER A 68 5.31 -6.42 -0.80
C SER A 68 6.35 -7.47 -1.22
N ARG A 69 6.11 -8.76 -0.89
CA ARG A 69 6.94 -9.88 -1.36
C ARG A 69 6.79 -10.10 -2.86
N CYS A 70 5.56 -10.15 -3.37
CA CYS A 70 5.30 -10.30 -4.81
C CYS A 70 5.90 -9.13 -5.60
N PHE A 71 5.75 -7.90 -5.11
CA PHE A 71 6.37 -6.71 -5.71
C PHE A 71 7.89 -6.86 -5.80
N THR A 72 8.55 -7.21 -4.70
CA THR A 72 10.00 -7.36 -4.66
C THR A 72 10.46 -8.51 -5.57
N GLN A 73 9.73 -9.62 -5.57
CA GLN A 73 10.06 -10.77 -6.42
C GLN A 73 9.94 -10.42 -7.91
N ALA A 74 8.86 -9.76 -8.33
CA ALA A 74 8.69 -9.30 -9.71
C ALA A 74 9.76 -8.27 -10.12
N MET A 75 10.17 -7.41 -9.19
CA MET A 75 11.21 -6.43 -9.43
C MET A 75 12.60 -7.09 -9.61
N LEU A 76 12.86 -8.17 -8.88
CA LEU A 76 14.13 -8.92 -8.94
C LEU A 76 14.18 -9.93 -10.09
N SER A 77 13.04 -10.43 -10.58
CA SER A 77 12.99 -11.37 -11.71
C SER A 77 13.24 -10.71 -13.06
N GLN A 78 13.14 -9.39 -13.14
CA GLN A 78 13.21 -8.62 -14.39
C GLN A 78 14.52 -7.81 -14.54
N PRO A 79 14.95 -7.52 -15.78
CA PRO A 79 16.22 -6.86 -16.04
C PRO A 79 16.27 -5.43 -15.47
N LYS A 80 17.41 -5.11 -14.86
CA LYS A 80 17.68 -3.78 -14.29
C LYS A 80 18.26 -2.86 -15.36
N THR A 81 17.99 -1.55 -15.24
CA THR A 81 18.57 -0.55 -16.13
C THR A 81 19.85 0.02 -15.55
N GLU A 82 20.98 -0.20 -16.24
CA GLU A 82 22.28 0.36 -15.85
C GLU A 82 22.29 1.91 -15.84
N GLY A 83 21.43 2.56 -16.62
CA GLY A 83 21.33 4.03 -16.69
C GLY A 83 20.85 4.71 -15.40
N LEU A 84 20.22 3.97 -14.48
CA LEU A 84 19.84 4.49 -13.15
C LEU A 84 20.86 4.17 -12.06
N ASN A 85 21.92 3.41 -12.35
CA ASN A 85 22.90 2.93 -11.37
C ASN A 85 23.91 4.00 -10.99
N ASN A 86 23.43 5.05 -10.33
CA ASN A 86 24.22 6.15 -9.82
C ASN A 86 24.04 6.28 -8.31
N THR A 87 25.09 6.69 -7.59
CA THR A 87 25.04 6.93 -6.14
C THR A 87 23.93 7.92 -5.77
N THR A 88 23.70 8.92 -6.62
CA THR A 88 22.60 9.90 -6.45
C THR A 88 21.22 9.24 -6.46
N THR A 89 20.96 8.31 -7.38
CA THR A 89 19.68 7.59 -7.47
C THR A 89 19.46 6.73 -6.24
N TYR A 90 20.51 6.07 -5.76
CA TYR A 90 20.46 5.27 -4.54
C TYR A 90 20.16 6.12 -3.30
N LEU A 91 20.85 7.26 -3.14
CA LEU A 91 20.61 8.21 -2.05
C LEU A 91 19.20 8.80 -2.10
N LEU A 92 18.71 9.13 -3.30
CA LEU A 92 17.33 9.58 -3.49
C LEU A 92 16.34 8.50 -3.07
N GLY A 93 16.59 7.24 -3.45
CA GLY A 93 15.76 6.10 -3.04
C GLY A 93 15.74 5.90 -1.52
N LEU A 94 16.90 6.04 -0.87
CA LEU A 94 17.03 5.96 0.59
C LEU A 94 16.26 7.11 1.29
N ALA A 95 16.37 8.33 0.77
CA ALA A 95 15.64 9.48 1.28
C ALA A 95 14.12 9.28 1.16
N LEU A 96 13.64 8.78 0.02
CA LEU A 96 12.23 8.48 -0.21
C LEU A 96 11.70 7.38 0.72
N LEU A 97 12.49 6.33 0.98
CA LEU A 97 12.14 5.31 1.98
C LEU A 97 12.08 5.87 3.39
N GLY A 98 13.00 6.76 3.75
CA GLY A 98 13.00 7.42 5.05
C GLY A 98 11.73 8.26 5.24
N VAL A 99 11.45 9.16 4.30
CA VAL A 99 10.26 10.03 4.34
C VAL A 99 8.97 9.22 4.29
N GLY A 100 8.91 8.19 3.43
CA GLY A 100 7.75 7.32 3.29
C GLY A 100 7.46 6.53 4.57
N THR A 101 8.49 5.94 5.17
CA THR A 101 8.38 5.18 6.42
C THR A 101 7.96 6.06 7.58
N VAL A 102 8.56 7.24 7.72
CA VAL A 102 8.14 8.22 8.74
C VAL A 102 6.67 8.60 8.54
N SER A 103 6.27 8.90 7.31
CA SER A 103 4.88 9.27 7.01
C SER A 103 3.88 8.15 7.34
N VAL A 104 4.20 6.90 6.97
CA VAL A 104 3.36 5.72 7.26
C VAL A 104 3.26 5.46 8.76
N LEU A 105 4.40 5.44 9.46
CA LEU A 105 4.44 5.18 10.89
C LEU A 105 3.74 6.28 11.68
N SER A 106 4.04 7.55 11.40
CA SER A 106 3.37 8.67 12.05
C SER A 106 1.86 8.66 11.79
N SER A 107 1.42 8.30 10.58
CA SER A 107 -0.02 8.12 10.29
C SER A 107 -0.64 7.01 11.13
N PHE A 108 0.07 5.88 11.27
CA PHE A 108 -0.39 4.73 12.04
C PHE A 108 -0.43 5.03 13.53
N PHE A 109 0.57 5.71 14.10
CA PHE A 109 0.56 6.13 15.50
C PHE A 109 -0.55 7.12 15.80
N THR A 110 -0.81 8.08 14.90
CA THR A 110 -1.88 9.07 15.07
C THR A 110 -3.27 8.44 14.95
N LEU A 111 -3.49 7.50 14.03
CA LEU A 111 -4.79 6.84 13.84
C LEU A 111 -5.02 5.65 14.78
N GLY A 112 -3.96 4.98 15.22
CA GLY A 112 -4.03 3.67 15.88
C GLY A 112 -4.47 2.57 14.92
N PHE A 113 -4.51 1.32 15.38
CA PHE A 113 -4.91 0.18 14.54
C PHE A 113 -6.35 0.31 14.03
N THR A 114 -7.31 0.63 14.91
CA THR A 114 -8.73 0.77 14.55
C THR A 114 -8.97 1.91 13.56
N GLY A 115 -8.38 3.08 13.79
CA GLY A 115 -8.48 4.20 12.84
C GLY A 115 -7.76 3.90 11.51
N SER A 116 -6.75 3.03 11.53
CA SER A 116 -6.03 2.65 10.32
C SER A 116 -6.80 1.72 9.41
N PHE A 117 -7.59 0.82 9.97
CA PHE A 117 -8.41 -0.14 9.24
C PHE A 117 -9.89 0.23 9.35
N SER A 118 -10.21 1.49 9.00
CA SER A 118 -11.56 2.06 8.89
C SER A 118 -12.53 1.59 9.97
N GLY A 119 -12.13 1.75 11.24
CA GLY A 119 -12.95 1.49 12.41
C GLY A 119 -14.32 2.17 12.37
N ASP A 120 -14.48 3.22 11.58
CA ASP A 120 -15.76 3.90 11.32
C ASP A 120 -16.83 2.93 10.80
N TYR A 121 -16.49 1.97 9.93
CA TYR A 121 -17.43 0.94 9.46
C TYR A 121 -17.84 -0.04 10.55
N PHE A 122 -17.05 -0.14 11.61
CA PHE A 122 -17.30 -0.97 12.79
C PHE A 122 -17.93 -0.15 13.94
N ARG A 123 -18.42 1.07 13.67
CA ARG A 123 -18.96 2.02 14.65
C ARG A 123 -17.95 2.46 15.72
N ILE A 124 -16.66 2.28 15.48
CA ILE A 124 -15.57 2.83 16.29
C ILE A 124 -15.26 4.20 15.69
N LEU A 125 -16.13 5.17 15.98
CA LEU A 125 -16.01 6.51 15.44
C LEU A 125 -14.79 7.21 16.07
N LYS A 126 -13.81 7.59 15.25
CA LYS A 126 -12.74 8.48 15.72
C LYS A 126 -13.16 9.92 15.42
N GLU A 127 -13.55 10.66 16.45
CA GLU A 127 -14.17 12.00 16.36
C GLU A 127 -13.33 13.08 15.65
N THR A 128 -12.05 12.86 15.40
CA THR A 128 -11.21 13.85 14.73
C THR A 128 -10.27 13.20 13.73
N ARG A 129 -10.42 13.62 12.46
CA ARG A 129 -9.35 13.55 11.45
C ARG A 129 -8.18 14.29 12.08
N GLY A 130 -7.11 13.56 12.41
CA GLY A 130 -6.02 14.12 13.22
C GLY A 130 -5.53 15.41 12.58
N THR A 131 -5.61 16.53 13.29
CA THR A 131 -5.01 17.81 12.84
C THR A 131 -3.49 17.83 13.07
N THR A 132 -2.95 16.72 13.56
CA THR A 132 -1.54 16.52 13.89
C THR A 132 -0.80 15.92 12.70
N PHE A 133 0.50 16.17 12.63
CA PHE A 133 1.39 15.52 11.66
C PHE A 133 1.16 13.99 11.62
N PRO A 134 1.10 13.37 10.43
CA PRO A 134 1.34 13.93 9.09
C PRO A 134 0.09 14.45 8.37
N PHE A 135 -1.09 14.35 8.98
CA PHE A 135 -2.38 14.76 8.38
C PHE A 135 -2.54 16.29 8.28
N SER A 136 -1.73 17.07 9.00
CA SER A 136 -1.68 18.53 8.87
C SER A 136 -1.04 19.03 7.59
N ILE A 137 -0.26 18.18 6.90
CA ILE A 137 0.55 18.56 5.73
C ILE A 137 0.06 17.85 4.48
N LEU A 138 -0.45 16.61 4.61
CA LEU A 138 -0.80 15.77 3.47
C LEU A 138 -2.13 15.05 3.69
N ASP A 139 -2.97 15.05 2.65
CA ASP A 139 -4.14 14.19 2.61
C ASP A 139 -3.73 12.74 2.38
N ASN A 140 -4.31 11.81 3.16
CA ASN A 140 -3.99 10.37 3.10
C ASN A 140 -2.48 10.04 3.19
N PRO A 141 -1.81 10.48 4.26
CA PRO A 141 -0.35 10.39 4.41
C PRO A 141 0.20 8.96 4.37
N ARG A 142 -0.63 7.95 4.70
CA ARG A 142 -0.25 6.54 4.53
C ARG A 142 -0.08 6.16 3.06
N TYR A 143 -1.00 6.57 2.17
CA TYR A 143 -0.95 6.17 0.76
C TYR A 143 0.27 6.77 0.07
N TRP A 144 0.48 8.07 0.24
CA TRP A 144 1.68 8.74 -0.29
C TRP A 144 2.97 8.23 0.35
N GLY A 145 2.96 7.95 1.66
CA GLY A 145 4.12 7.38 2.34
C GLY A 145 4.46 5.97 1.82
N SER A 146 3.46 5.11 1.59
CA SER A 146 3.65 3.80 0.98
C SER A 146 4.13 3.91 -0.47
N THR A 147 3.59 4.84 -1.27
CA THR A 147 4.09 5.13 -2.62
C THR A 147 5.55 5.56 -2.60
N ALA A 148 5.94 6.46 -1.69
CA ALA A 148 7.32 6.89 -1.53
C ALA A 148 8.24 5.72 -1.15
N ASN A 149 7.77 4.79 -0.32
CA ASN A 149 8.52 3.57 0.01
C ASN A 149 8.73 2.66 -1.21
N TYR A 150 7.68 2.38 -1.99
CA TYR A 150 7.82 1.58 -3.21
C TYR A 150 8.73 2.29 -4.22
N LEU A 151 8.53 3.59 -4.45
CA LEU A 151 9.39 4.37 -5.33
C LEU A 151 10.85 4.36 -4.87
N GLY A 152 11.10 4.55 -3.58
CA GLY A 152 12.45 4.52 -3.03
C GLY A 152 13.12 3.17 -3.18
N TRP A 153 12.40 2.08 -2.92
CA TRP A 153 12.88 0.71 -3.12
C TRP A 153 13.24 0.41 -4.57
N THR A 154 12.43 0.90 -5.51
CA THR A 154 12.63 0.67 -6.95
C THR A 154 13.79 1.46 -7.51
N LEU A 155 14.01 2.70 -7.02
CA LEU A 155 15.17 3.51 -7.36
C LEU A 155 16.46 2.89 -6.85
N MET A 156 16.48 2.38 -5.62
CA MET A 156 17.64 1.66 -5.08
C MET A 156 17.99 0.41 -5.89
N HIS A 157 16.99 -0.24 -6.50
CA HIS A 157 17.17 -1.43 -7.32
C HIS A 157 17.25 -1.15 -8.83
N THR A 158 17.14 0.12 -9.25
CA THR A 158 17.22 0.56 -10.65
C THR A 158 16.30 -0.26 -11.58
N SER A 159 15.09 -0.60 -11.10
CA SER A 159 14.20 -1.53 -11.77
C SER A 159 13.04 -0.81 -12.49
N PRO A 160 12.98 -0.87 -13.84
CA PRO A 160 11.85 -0.34 -14.61
C PRO A 160 10.52 -1.00 -14.26
N THR A 161 10.55 -2.31 -14.00
CA THR A 161 9.41 -3.10 -13.53
C THR A 161 8.86 -2.56 -12.24
N GLY A 162 9.77 -2.25 -11.31
CA GLY A 162 9.45 -1.62 -10.05
C GLY A 162 8.74 -0.28 -10.22
N LEU A 163 9.23 0.57 -11.12
CA LEU A 163 8.59 1.85 -11.44
C LEU A 163 7.17 1.64 -11.98
N LEU A 164 6.99 0.69 -12.90
CA LEU A 164 5.69 0.34 -13.46
C LEU A 164 4.71 -0.15 -12.38
N LEU A 165 5.16 -1.08 -11.52
CA LEU A 165 4.35 -1.56 -10.39
C LEU A 165 4.03 -0.43 -9.40
N THR A 166 4.94 0.51 -9.19
CA THR A 166 4.69 1.70 -8.35
C THR A 166 3.58 2.57 -8.93
N VAL A 167 3.54 2.75 -10.25
CA VAL A 167 2.42 3.45 -10.92
C VAL A 167 1.11 2.70 -10.71
N VAL A 168 1.11 1.37 -10.82
CA VAL A 168 -0.08 0.55 -10.53
C VAL A 168 -0.56 0.74 -9.09
N VAL A 169 0.37 0.77 -8.11
CA VAL A 169 0.05 1.06 -6.70
C VAL A 169 -0.61 2.43 -6.54
N VAL A 170 -0.07 3.47 -7.20
CA VAL A 170 -0.66 4.82 -7.16
C VAL A 170 -2.07 4.84 -7.74
N LEU A 171 -2.29 4.21 -8.89
CA LEU A 171 -3.63 4.11 -9.50
C LEU A 171 -4.62 3.44 -8.56
N VAL A 172 -4.20 2.34 -7.92
CA VAL A 172 -5.00 1.65 -6.91
C VAL A 172 -5.32 2.54 -5.72
N TYR A 173 -4.36 3.30 -5.20
CA TYR A 173 -4.60 4.21 -4.08
C TYR A 173 -5.52 5.37 -4.45
N VAL A 174 -5.40 5.91 -5.66
CA VAL A 174 -6.33 6.94 -6.17
C VAL A 174 -7.75 6.37 -6.22
N VAL A 175 -7.95 5.19 -6.82
CA VAL A 175 -9.26 4.53 -6.89
C VAL A 175 -9.81 4.21 -5.50
N ALA A 176 -8.96 3.81 -4.55
CA ALA A 176 -9.38 3.55 -3.17
C ALA A 176 -9.77 4.82 -2.40
N SER A 177 -9.27 5.97 -2.83
CA SER A 177 -9.56 7.27 -2.22
C SER A 177 -10.77 8.00 -2.82
N LEU A 178 -11.31 7.49 -3.93
CA LEU A 178 -12.55 7.95 -4.57
C LEU A 178 -13.78 7.31 -3.90
#